data_AF-A0A9R0RFP8-F1
#
_entry.id   AF-A0A9R0RFP8-F1
#
_cell.length_a   1.000
_cell.length_b   1.000
_cell.length_c   1.000
_cell.angle_alpha   90.00
_cell.angle_beta   90.00
_cell.angle_gamma   90.00
#
_symmetry.space_group_name_H-M   'P 1'
#
loop_
_entity.id
_entity.type
_entity.pdbx_description
1 polymer ?
#
loop_
_entity_poly.entity_id
_entity_poly.type
_entity_poly.pdbx_seq_one_letter_code
_entity_poly.pdbx_strand_id
1 'polypeptide(L)'
;MFSPEDIVPLVFDDTEKSECFAIVRFSPGWGGFSDALALENQFSVNKLGKKEWEARSSCGGAVDGEENENGEVKVYGWVAREVDYTAGGLVGRYLRKHTDIKTIDEITKSQREPLGKIVAALATQLEAKNQDLQDLETKKNATEFSIARLEEDNRRLHEAYNEEMRKLHRKARDNALRIFQDNENLKLEIENNKREMVLRAKQLEKLSVENANDRKKLAELSDEKQKAKDDKSELELASIEQQRNDQDILKLVEDQKREKEDALARMLELEKELHEKRELELEVTRLNGTLQVMKHLEGDDDGDIHDKMEKLSEKLEHERKRLEELSGELVRKERESNDELQEARKELIMGLEDILSGRTAIGIKRMGELDERPFQNACKRKYGNDDHETRAAELVSSWQEEIKKPAWHPYKFVKAEDGSDKKL
;
A
#
# COMPACT_ATOMS: atom_id res chain seq x y z
N MET A 1 -44.94 82.48 70.82
CA MET A 1 -44.09 83.67 71.02
C MET A 1 -44.04 84.34 69.67
N PHE A 2 -44.56 85.56 69.53
CA PHE A 2 -44.54 86.27 68.25
C PHE A 2 -43.23 87.01 68.11
N SER A 3 -42.72 87.10 66.88
CA SER A 3 -41.46 87.76 66.58
C SER A 3 -41.73 89.02 65.76
N PRO A 4 -42.08 90.16 66.41
CA PRO A 4 -42.15 91.42 65.69
C PRO A 4 -40.76 91.79 65.18
N GLU A 5 -40.69 92.24 63.94
CA GLU A 5 -39.46 92.68 63.29
C GLU A 5 -39.08 94.09 63.76
N ASP A 6 -40.07 94.95 64.00
CA ASP A 6 -39.87 96.32 64.43
C ASP A 6 -41.13 96.86 65.15
N ILE A 7 -40.96 97.80 66.06
CA ILE A 7 -42.06 98.48 66.78
C ILE A 7 -41.83 99.98 66.69
N VAL A 8 -42.65 100.65 65.89
CA VAL A 8 -42.52 102.08 65.60
C VAL A 8 -43.55 102.87 66.42
N PRO A 9 -43.15 103.62 67.46
CA PRO A 9 -44.07 104.49 68.18
C PRO A 9 -44.48 105.69 67.30
N LEU A 10 -45.78 106.00 67.29
CA LEU A 10 -46.36 107.18 66.65
C LEU A 10 -46.64 108.22 67.73
N VAL A 11 -45.82 109.27 67.81
CA VAL A 11 -45.96 110.38 68.76
C VAL A 11 -46.40 111.64 68.03
N PHE A 12 -47.34 112.39 68.62
CA PHE A 12 -47.69 113.74 68.17
C PHE A 12 -47.34 114.75 69.26
N ASP A 13 -46.65 115.82 68.88
CA ASP A 13 -46.51 117.05 69.66
C ASP A 13 -47.78 117.89 69.43
N ASP A 14 -48.85 117.62 70.17
CA ASP A 14 -49.77 118.70 70.55
C ASP A 14 -50.61 118.31 71.77
N THR A 15 -50.78 119.30 72.64
CA THR A 15 -51.20 119.19 74.04
C THR A 15 -52.66 118.76 74.23
N GLU A 16 -52.89 117.98 75.30
CA GLU A 16 -54.19 117.67 75.94
C GLU A 16 -55.08 116.58 75.29
N LYS A 17 -54.53 115.36 75.13
CA LYS A 17 -55.11 114.04 75.49
C LYS A 17 -54.21 112.92 74.95
N SER A 18 -53.51 112.23 75.85
CA SER A 18 -52.42 111.30 75.51
C SER A 18 -52.93 109.92 75.05
N GLU A 19 -53.28 109.79 73.77
CA GLU A 19 -53.39 108.49 73.10
C GLU A 19 -52.11 108.21 72.31
N CYS A 20 -51.29 107.25 72.78
CA CYS A 20 -50.07 106.84 72.11
C CYS A 20 -50.32 105.58 71.27
N PHE A 21 -50.05 105.64 69.97
CA PHE A 21 -50.14 104.48 69.08
C PHE A 21 -48.74 103.94 68.79
N ALA A 22 -48.59 102.63 68.64
CA ALA A 22 -47.37 102.00 68.15
C ALA A 22 -47.70 101.03 67.01
N ILE A 23 -46.91 101.06 65.94
CA ILE A 23 -47.05 100.16 64.79
C ILE A 23 -46.08 99.01 64.96
N VAL A 24 -46.61 97.81 65.15
CA VAL A 24 -45.83 96.57 65.17
C VAL A 24 -45.69 96.05 63.74
N ARG A 25 -44.45 95.89 63.27
CA ARG A 25 -44.14 95.34 61.95
C ARG A 25 -43.75 93.86 62.09
N PHE A 26 -44.27 93.05 61.18
CA PHE A 26 -43.95 91.62 61.08
C PHE A 26 -43.23 91.32 59.77
N SER A 27 -42.53 90.19 59.74
CA SER A 27 -41.79 89.73 58.56
C SER A 27 -42.69 89.59 57.31
N PRO A 28 -42.20 89.92 56.11
CA PRO A 28 -42.99 89.78 54.89
C PRO A 28 -43.24 88.30 54.55
N GLY A 29 -44.50 87.91 54.32
CA GLY A 29 -44.90 86.57 53.89
C GLY A 29 -45.93 85.90 54.80
N TRP A 30 -46.25 84.63 54.53
CA TRP A 30 -47.25 83.88 55.31
C TRP A 30 -46.85 83.62 56.76
N GLY A 31 -45.54 83.53 57.04
CA GLY A 31 -45.01 83.37 58.40
C GLY A 31 -45.33 84.58 59.29
N GLY A 32 -44.92 85.79 58.88
CA GLY A 32 -45.21 87.01 59.64
C GLY A 32 -46.69 87.37 59.67
N PHE A 33 -47.47 87.03 58.64
CA PHE A 33 -48.93 87.17 58.68
C PHE A 33 -49.58 86.26 59.75
N SER A 34 -49.11 85.02 59.90
CA SER A 34 -49.56 84.10 60.96
C SER A 34 -49.20 84.63 62.35
N ASP A 35 -48.01 85.19 62.52
CA ASP A 35 -47.58 85.79 63.79
C ASP A 35 -48.43 87.01 64.17
N ALA A 36 -48.77 87.86 63.20
CA ALA A 36 -49.62 89.02 63.39
C ALA A 36 -51.06 88.63 63.81
N LEU A 37 -51.65 87.64 63.15
CA LEU A 37 -52.98 87.12 63.52
C LEU A 37 -52.98 86.51 64.92
N ALA A 38 -51.91 85.81 65.28
CA ALA A 38 -51.82 85.21 66.59
C ALA A 38 -51.63 86.27 67.69
N LEU A 39 -50.96 87.40 67.40
CA LEU A 39 -50.94 88.59 68.29
C LEU A 39 -52.35 89.17 68.47
N GLU A 40 -53.08 89.42 67.39
CA GLU A 40 -54.46 89.92 67.45
C GLU A 40 -55.38 88.97 68.25
N ASN A 41 -55.21 87.66 68.09
CA ASN A 41 -55.96 86.68 68.86
C ASN A 41 -55.65 86.77 70.36
N GLN A 42 -54.39 86.99 70.77
CA GLN A 42 -54.06 87.17 72.19
C GLN A 42 -54.74 88.40 72.80
N PHE A 43 -54.73 89.53 72.09
CA PHE A 43 -55.44 90.73 72.54
C PHE A 43 -56.96 90.53 72.55
N SER A 44 -57.50 89.83 71.56
CA SER A 44 -58.93 89.53 71.48
C SER A 44 -59.41 88.61 72.62
N VAL A 45 -58.65 87.56 72.96
CA VAL A 45 -58.97 86.65 74.09
C VAL A 45 -58.99 87.39 75.42
N ASN A 46 -58.09 88.36 75.59
CA ASN A 46 -58.00 89.18 76.80
C ASN A 46 -59.01 90.33 76.84
N LYS A 47 -59.95 90.43 75.88
CA LYS A 47 -60.90 91.56 75.72
C LYS A 47 -60.21 92.92 75.60
N LEU A 48 -59.07 92.95 74.93
CA LEU A 48 -58.27 94.13 74.64
C LEU A 48 -58.12 94.34 73.13
N GLY A 49 -59.11 93.91 72.36
CA GLY A 49 -59.14 94.05 70.91
C GLY A 49 -59.70 95.40 70.45
N LYS A 50 -59.79 95.56 69.13
CA LYS A 50 -60.32 96.78 68.48
C LYS A 50 -61.75 97.12 68.90
N LYS A 51 -62.61 96.10 69.05
CA LYS A 51 -64.02 96.30 69.42
C LYS A 51 -64.15 96.89 70.82
N GLU A 52 -63.33 96.41 71.75
CA GLU A 52 -63.30 96.88 73.13
C GLU A 52 -62.69 98.29 73.22
N TRP A 53 -61.71 98.60 72.36
CA TRP A 53 -61.19 99.96 72.20
C TRP A 53 -62.25 100.95 71.70
N GLU A 54 -62.98 100.60 70.63
CA GLU A 54 -64.04 101.46 70.06
C GLU A 54 -65.24 101.63 71.01
N ALA A 55 -65.59 100.56 71.76
CA ALA A 55 -66.63 100.60 72.78
C ALA A 55 -66.26 101.56 73.93
N ARG A 56 -64.99 101.60 74.33
CA ARG A 56 -64.46 102.56 75.34
C ARG A 56 -64.59 104.01 74.90
N SER A 57 -64.30 104.31 73.63
CA SER A 57 -64.39 105.70 73.13
C SER A 57 -65.84 106.18 72.95
N SER A 58 -66.80 105.27 72.82
CA SER A 58 -68.22 105.60 72.59
C SER A 58 -68.99 105.94 73.87
N CYS A 59 -68.52 105.50 75.05
CA CYS A 59 -69.05 105.90 76.35
C CYS A 59 -68.29 107.14 76.87
N GLY A 60 -68.68 108.31 76.39
CA GLY A 60 -68.17 109.59 76.87
C GLY A 60 -68.48 109.80 78.35
N GLY A 61 -67.51 109.57 79.22
CA GLY A 61 -67.61 109.86 80.64
C GLY A 61 -66.26 109.71 81.33
N ALA A 62 -65.65 110.84 81.67
CA ALA A 62 -64.69 110.88 82.75
C ALA A 62 -65.39 110.35 84.01
N VAL A 63 -64.99 109.18 84.47
CA VAL A 63 -65.33 108.65 85.79
C VAL A 63 -64.02 108.17 86.38
N ASP A 64 -63.66 108.83 87.48
CA ASP A 64 -62.64 108.39 88.43
C ASP A 64 -62.85 106.91 88.78
N GLY A 65 -61.79 106.12 88.74
CA GLY A 65 -61.80 104.76 89.30
C GLY A 65 -62.29 103.65 88.38
N GLU A 66 -61.49 103.31 87.37
CA GLU A 66 -61.08 101.91 87.20
C GLU A 66 -59.58 101.83 87.48
N GLU A 67 -59.19 102.20 88.69
CA GLU A 67 -58.05 101.57 89.35
C GLU A 67 -58.43 100.09 89.51
N ASN A 68 -57.93 99.24 88.62
CA ASN A 68 -57.54 97.93 89.13
C ASN A 68 -56.41 98.19 90.15
N GLU A 69 -56.35 97.40 91.21
CA GLU A 69 -55.55 97.64 92.42
C GLU A 69 -54.02 97.82 92.20
N ASN A 70 -53.54 97.73 90.96
CA ASN A 70 -52.21 98.14 90.52
C ASN A 70 -52.39 99.07 89.30
N GLY A 71 -51.86 100.30 89.31
CA GLY A 71 -51.99 101.31 88.25
C GLY A 71 -51.39 100.93 86.87
N GLU A 72 -51.91 99.89 86.23
CA GLU A 72 -51.43 99.32 84.97
C GLU A 72 -52.12 99.96 83.76
N VAL A 73 -51.32 100.40 82.78
CA VAL A 73 -51.78 100.94 81.50
C VAL A 73 -52.36 99.80 80.64
N LYS A 74 -53.67 99.84 80.37
CA LYS A 74 -54.31 98.88 79.45
C LYS A 74 -53.86 99.14 78.01
N VAL A 75 -53.17 98.17 77.41
CA VAL A 75 -52.74 98.18 75.99
C VAL A 75 -53.74 97.41 75.14
N TYR A 76 -54.18 98.02 74.04
CA TYR A 76 -55.08 97.42 73.08
C TYR A 76 -54.33 97.13 71.78
N GLY A 77 -54.66 96.02 71.12
CA GLY A 77 -53.95 95.57 69.93
C GLY A 77 -54.86 94.87 68.93
N TRP A 78 -54.67 95.18 67.65
CA TRP A 78 -55.34 94.53 66.53
C TRP A 78 -54.47 94.57 65.28
N VAL A 79 -54.76 93.71 64.31
CA VAL A 79 -54.10 93.76 63.00
C VAL A 79 -54.73 94.89 62.20
N ALA A 80 -53.90 95.77 61.63
CA ALA A 80 -54.38 96.84 60.76
C ALA A 80 -55.03 96.27 59.50
N ARG A 81 -56.29 96.64 59.24
CA ARG A 81 -57.06 96.23 58.05
C ARG A 81 -57.42 97.45 57.20
N GLU A 82 -58.24 97.25 56.16
CA GLU A 82 -58.70 98.30 55.25
C GLU A 82 -59.27 99.53 55.98
N VAL A 83 -60.04 99.31 57.05
CA VAL A 83 -60.63 100.40 57.85
C VAL A 83 -59.55 101.27 58.53
N ASP A 84 -58.47 100.65 59.04
CA ASP A 84 -57.34 101.38 59.66
C ASP A 84 -56.48 102.09 58.60
N TYR A 85 -56.35 101.48 57.42
CA TYR A 85 -55.61 102.04 56.29
C TYR A 85 -56.30 103.27 55.68
N THR A 86 -57.63 103.24 55.59
CA THR A 86 -58.45 104.34 55.03
C THR A 86 -58.75 105.44 56.04
N ALA A 87 -58.55 105.19 57.34
CA ALA A 87 -58.80 106.16 58.40
C ALA A 87 -58.02 107.48 58.20
N GLY A 88 -58.67 108.59 58.56
CA GLY A 88 -58.07 109.94 58.53
C GLY A 88 -57.05 110.22 59.64
N GLY A 89 -56.92 109.30 60.59
CA GLY A 89 -56.03 109.43 61.76
C GLY A 89 -54.54 109.22 61.46
N LEU A 90 -53.72 109.30 62.52
CA LEU A 90 -52.26 109.15 62.45
C LEU A 90 -51.84 107.79 61.90
N VAL A 91 -52.48 106.73 62.39
CA VAL A 91 -52.25 105.35 61.95
C VAL A 91 -52.51 105.20 60.46
N GLY A 92 -53.65 105.67 59.95
CA GLY A 92 -53.98 105.57 58.52
C GLY A 92 -53.03 106.37 57.61
N ARG A 93 -52.61 107.58 58.02
CA ARG A 93 -51.60 108.36 57.27
C ARG A 93 -50.25 107.65 57.21
N TYR A 94 -49.81 107.06 58.32
CA TYR A 94 -48.57 106.30 58.38
C TYR A 94 -48.64 105.06 57.48
N LEU A 95 -49.72 104.28 57.58
CA LEU A 95 -49.92 103.07 56.77
C LEU A 95 -49.94 103.39 55.28
N ARG A 96 -50.63 104.45 54.83
CA ARG A 96 -50.64 104.85 53.40
C ARG A 96 -49.28 105.28 52.86
N LYS A 97 -48.42 105.85 53.71
CA LYS A 97 -47.08 106.31 53.31
C LYS A 97 -46.07 105.16 53.22
N HIS A 98 -46.24 104.12 54.03
CA HIS A 98 -45.23 103.08 54.22
C HIS A 98 -45.66 101.68 53.79
N THR A 99 -46.93 101.45 53.44
CA THR A 99 -47.47 100.13 53.10
C THR A 99 -48.49 100.18 51.98
N ASP A 100 -48.58 99.08 51.22
CA ASP A 100 -49.65 98.82 50.26
C ASP A 100 -50.59 97.77 50.83
N ILE A 101 -51.89 98.04 50.85
CA ILE A 101 -52.88 97.05 51.21
C ILE A 101 -53.02 96.01 50.09
N LYS A 102 -52.94 94.73 50.45
CA LYS A 102 -53.10 93.59 49.52
C LYS A 102 -54.10 92.61 50.06
N THR A 103 -54.83 91.96 49.16
CA THR A 103 -55.77 90.90 49.53
C THR A 103 -55.04 89.57 49.64
N ILE A 104 -55.47 88.71 50.57
CA ILE A 104 -54.97 87.33 50.75
C ILE A 104 -55.02 86.57 49.40
N ASP A 105 -56.08 86.77 48.62
CA ASP A 105 -56.27 86.16 47.30
C ASP A 105 -55.20 86.60 46.28
N GLU A 106 -54.79 87.87 46.30
CA GLU A 106 -53.77 88.40 45.38
C GLU A 106 -52.38 87.81 45.68
N ILE A 107 -52.03 87.70 46.96
CA ILE A 107 -50.77 87.08 47.40
C ILE A 107 -50.76 85.60 47.04
N THR A 108 -51.85 84.90 47.31
CA THR A 108 -52.01 83.47 46.99
C THR A 108 -51.89 83.25 45.48
N LYS A 109 -52.54 84.09 44.66
CA LYS A 109 -52.48 84.02 43.21
C LYS A 109 -51.06 84.29 42.68
N SER A 110 -50.40 85.34 43.17
CA SER A 110 -49.04 85.70 42.78
C SER A 110 -48.01 84.61 43.08
N GLN A 111 -48.20 83.81 44.14
CA GLN A 111 -47.34 82.67 44.46
C GLN A 111 -47.68 81.42 43.64
N ARG A 112 -48.96 81.20 43.32
CA ARG A 112 -49.42 80.03 42.57
C ARG A 112 -48.98 80.05 41.10
N GLU A 113 -48.90 81.23 40.49
CA GLU A 113 -48.52 81.39 39.08
C GLU A 113 -47.12 80.84 38.74
N PRO A 114 -46.01 81.23 39.41
CA PRO A 114 -44.68 80.68 39.11
C PRO A 114 -44.57 79.19 39.47
N LEU A 115 -45.21 78.76 40.58
CA LEU A 115 -45.25 77.35 40.96
C LEU A 115 -45.96 76.51 39.89
N GLY A 116 -47.08 77.02 39.35
CA GLY A 116 -47.81 76.38 38.25
C GLY A 116 -46.97 76.25 36.98
N LYS A 117 -46.17 77.26 36.63
CA LYS A 117 -45.24 77.19 35.49
C LYS A 117 -44.17 76.10 35.67
N ILE A 118 -43.60 76.00 36.87
CA ILE A 118 -42.60 74.95 37.18
C ILE A 118 -43.24 73.56 37.11
N VAL A 119 -44.41 73.39 37.72
CA VAL A 119 -45.14 72.12 37.69
C VAL A 119 -45.50 71.72 36.25
N ALA A 120 -45.95 72.67 35.43
CA ALA A 120 -46.24 72.41 34.02
C ALA A 120 -44.98 71.99 33.24
N ALA A 121 -43.85 72.68 33.44
CA ALA A 121 -42.58 72.32 32.79
C ALA A 121 -42.10 70.91 33.20
N LEU A 122 -42.19 70.59 34.50
CA LEU A 122 -41.85 69.26 35.00
C LEU A 122 -42.80 68.18 34.47
N ALA A 123 -44.09 68.47 34.35
CA ALA A 123 -45.07 67.56 33.76
C ALA A 123 -44.75 67.27 32.28
N THR A 124 -44.47 68.30 31.48
CA THR A 124 -44.06 68.11 30.07
C THR A 124 -42.76 67.33 29.95
N GLN A 125 -41.78 67.57 30.83
CA GLN A 125 -40.54 66.80 30.84
C GLN A 125 -40.79 65.32 31.22
N LEU A 126 -41.68 65.07 32.18
CA LEU A 126 -42.07 63.72 32.59
C LEU A 126 -42.83 62.99 31.48
N GLU A 127 -43.73 63.67 30.77
CA GLU A 127 -44.41 63.13 29.59
C GLU A 127 -43.43 62.77 28.47
N ALA A 128 -42.49 63.66 28.14
CA ALA A 128 -41.45 63.38 27.15
C ALA A 128 -40.60 62.16 27.54
N LYS A 129 -40.20 62.05 28.81
CA LYS A 129 -39.44 60.90 29.31
C LYS A 129 -40.25 59.60 29.29
N ASN A 130 -41.54 59.66 29.59
CA ASN A 130 -42.42 58.49 29.50
C ASN A 130 -42.59 58.04 28.04
N GLN A 131 -42.69 58.98 27.10
CA GLN A 131 -42.76 58.65 25.67
C GLN A 131 -41.46 58.00 25.19
N ASP A 132 -40.29 58.56 25.55
CA ASP A 132 -38.98 57.97 25.24
C ASP A 132 -38.86 56.54 25.78
N LEU A 133 -39.35 56.29 27.00
CA LEU A 133 -39.35 54.97 27.62
C LEU A 133 -40.22 53.97 26.85
N GLN A 134 -41.42 54.37 26.42
CA GLN A 134 -42.30 53.52 25.60
C GLN A 134 -41.66 53.20 24.23
N ASP A 135 -41.02 54.17 23.60
CA ASP A 135 -40.32 53.97 22.32
C ASP A 135 -39.13 53.02 22.47
N LEU A 136 -38.39 53.10 23.59
CA LEU A 136 -37.32 52.15 23.89
C LEU A 136 -37.86 50.75 24.19
N GLU A 137 -38.98 50.64 24.92
CA GLU A 137 -39.61 49.35 25.21
C GLU A 137 -40.13 48.67 23.94
N THR A 138 -40.79 49.40 23.05
CA THR A 138 -41.25 48.86 21.77
C THR A 138 -40.09 48.41 20.88
N LYS A 139 -39.01 49.19 20.80
CA LYS A 139 -37.78 48.81 20.08
C LYS A 139 -37.13 47.57 20.69
N LYS A 140 -37.01 47.52 22.02
CA LYS A 140 -36.49 46.36 22.74
C LYS A 140 -37.31 45.10 22.40
N ASN A 141 -38.63 45.17 22.54
CA ASN A 141 -39.51 44.04 22.22
C ASN A 141 -39.37 43.62 20.75
N ALA A 142 -39.30 44.56 19.80
CA ALA A 142 -39.08 44.25 18.40
C ALA A 142 -37.73 43.53 18.16
N THR A 143 -36.66 43.97 18.82
CA THR A 143 -35.36 43.30 18.73
C THR A 143 -35.38 41.90 19.36
N GLU A 144 -36.05 41.72 20.50
CA GLU A 144 -36.19 40.40 21.15
C GLU A 144 -36.94 39.41 20.25
N PHE A 145 -38.03 39.84 19.60
CA PHE A 145 -38.74 39.00 18.63
C PHE A 145 -37.86 38.63 17.42
N SER A 146 -37.06 39.58 16.91
CA SER A 146 -36.14 39.29 15.81
C SER A 146 -35.05 38.29 16.21
N ILE A 147 -34.50 38.41 17.42
CA ILE A 147 -33.50 37.48 17.95
C ILE A 147 -34.11 36.08 18.11
N ALA A 148 -35.30 35.98 18.74
CA ALA A 148 -35.97 34.70 18.93
C ALA A 148 -36.24 33.97 17.59
N ARG A 149 -36.62 34.71 16.55
CA ARG A 149 -36.81 34.15 15.19
C ARG A 149 -35.50 33.64 14.60
N LEU A 150 -34.42 34.43 14.69
CA LEU A 150 -33.11 34.02 14.18
C LEU A 150 -32.57 32.79 14.93
N GLU A 151 -32.79 32.71 16.24
CA GLU A 151 -32.43 31.54 17.03
C GLU A 151 -33.22 30.30 16.60
N GLU A 152 -34.51 30.43 16.31
CA GLU A 152 -35.33 29.33 15.81
C GLU A 152 -34.86 28.86 14.43
N ASP A 153 -34.62 29.79 13.50
CA ASP A 153 -34.11 29.46 12.17
C ASP A 153 -32.72 28.80 12.26
N ASN A 154 -31.86 29.26 13.16
CA ASN A 154 -30.56 28.64 13.42
C ASN A 154 -30.69 27.21 14.00
N ARG A 155 -31.61 27.00 14.95
CA ARG A 155 -31.93 25.64 15.46
C ARG A 155 -32.40 24.71 14.33
N ARG A 156 -33.32 25.17 13.48
CA ARG A 156 -33.82 24.40 12.33
C ARG A 156 -32.70 24.04 11.36
N LEU A 157 -31.81 24.98 11.05
CA LEU A 157 -30.66 24.74 10.18
C LEU A 157 -29.71 23.68 10.78
N HIS A 158 -29.40 23.80 12.08
CA HIS A 158 -28.56 22.82 12.76
C HIS A 158 -29.20 21.42 12.78
N GLU A 159 -30.50 21.32 13.03
CA GLU A 159 -31.24 20.05 12.99
C GLU A 159 -31.23 19.43 11.59
N ALA A 160 -31.49 20.22 10.55
CA ALA A 160 -31.46 19.76 9.16
C ALA A 160 -30.06 19.27 8.75
N TYR A 161 -29.01 20.03 9.08
CA TYR A 161 -27.63 19.62 8.84
C TYR A 161 -27.29 18.30 9.54
N ASN A 162 -27.65 18.18 10.82
CA ASN A 162 -27.41 16.97 11.58
C ASN A 162 -28.15 15.76 10.98
N GLU A 163 -29.37 15.94 10.49
CA GLU A 163 -30.13 14.86 9.85
C GLU A 163 -29.52 14.44 8.50
N GLU A 164 -29.06 15.38 7.68
CA GLU A 164 -28.34 15.07 6.44
C GLU A 164 -27.02 14.33 6.72
N MET A 165 -26.27 14.73 7.75
CA MET A 165 -25.08 14.00 8.19
C MET A 165 -25.41 12.57 8.63
N ARG A 166 -26.49 12.36 9.39
CA ARG A 166 -26.94 11.01 9.76
C ARG A 166 -27.32 10.18 8.52
N LYS A 167 -28.04 10.76 7.55
CA LYS A 167 -28.38 10.09 6.29
C LYS A 167 -27.14 9.71 5.50
N LEU A 168 -26.15 10.60 5.40
CA LEU A 168 -24.89 10.33 4.71
C LEU A 168 -24.13 9.18 5.38
N HIS A 169 -24.01 9.19 6.70
CA HIS A 169 -23.39 8.09 7.45
C HIS A 169 -24.13 6.76 7.28
N ARG A 170 -25.48 6.76 7.30
CA ARG A 170 -26.28 5.55 7.02
C ARG A 170 -26.00 5.01 5.62
N LYS A 171 -26.07 5.86 4.59
CA LYS A 171 -25.77 5.47 3.20
C LYS A 171 -24.35 4.92 3.04
N ALA A 172 -23.37 5.54 3.68
CA ALA A 172 -21.99 5.06 3.65
C ALA A 172 -21.84 3.68 4.30
N ARG A 173 -22.49 3.48 5.45
CA ARG A 173 -22.52 2.18 6.14
C ARG A 173 -23.22 1.10 5.29
N ASP A 174 -24.37 1.41 4.72
CA ASP A 174 -25.13 0.47 3.89
C ASP A 174 -24.34 0.08 2.62
N ASN A 175 -23.67 1.04 1.99
CA ASN A 175 -22.80 0.77 0.85
C ASN A 175 -21.61 -0.13 1.24
N ALA A 176 -20.97 0.13 2.38
CA ALA A 176 -19.89 -0.71 2.88
C ALA A 176 -20.37 -2.15 3.14
N LEU A 177 -21.54 -2.33 3.76
CA LEU A 177 -22.14 -3.64 3.99
C LEU A 177 -22.41 -4.38 2.67
N ARG A 178 -22.95 -3.69 1.65
CA ARG A 178 -23.18 -4.28 0.33
C ARG A 178 -21.86 -4.74 -0.31
N ILE A 179 -20.82 -3.89 -0.28
CA ILE A 179 -19.49 -4.25 -0.80
C ILE A 179 -18.93 -5.48 -0.09
N PHE A 180 -19.09 -5.60 1.23
CA PHE A 180 -18.66 -6.78 1.96
C PHE A 180 -19.40 -8.05 1.53
N GLN A 181 -20.72 -7.97 1.37
CA GLN A 181 -21.53 -9.10 0.89
C GLN A 181 -21.13 -9.51 -0.54
N ASP A 182 -20.96 -8.54 -1.45
CA ASP A 182 -20.54 -8.80 -2.82
C ASP A 182 -19.14 -9.44 -2.86
N ASN A 183 -18.20 -8.96 -2.04
CA ASN A 183 -16.87 -9.55 -1.90
C ASN A 183 -16.91 -10.98 -1.37
N GLU A 184 -17.80 -11.28 -0.42
CA GLU A 184 -17.99 -12.63 0.09
C GLU A 184 -18.56 -13.57 -0.98
N ASN A 185 -19.54 -13.11 -1.74
CA ASN A 185 -20.11 -13.84 -2.87
C ASN A 185 -19.05 -14.13 -3.95
N LEU A 186 -18.27 -13.12 -4.35
CA LEU A 186 -17.18 -13.28 -5.31
C LEU A 186 -16.11 -14.26 -4.81
N LYS A 187 -15.80 -14.23 -3.51
CA LYS A 187 -14.87 -15.19 -2.91
C LYS A 187 -15.38 -16.62 -3.04
N LEU A 188 -16.67 -16.85 -2.79
CA LEU A 188 -17.30 -18.16 -2.96
C LEU A 188 -17.31 -18.61 -4.43
N GLU A 189 -17.56 -17.69 -5.36
CA GLU A 189 -17.53 -17.98 -6.79
C GLU A 189 -16.12 -18.35 -7.28
N ILE A 190 -15.10 -17.61 -6.84
CA ILE A 190 -13.68 -17.91 -7.14
C ILE A 190 -13.29 -19.28 -6.57
N GLU A 191 -13.69 -19.59 -5.34
CA GLU A 191 -13.48 -20.91 -4.73
C GLU A 191 -14.12 -22.02 -5.56
N ASN A 192 -15.36 -21.83 -6.02
CA ASN A 192 -16.05 -22.82 -6.84
C ASN A 192 -15.36 -23.01 -8.20
N ASN A 193 -15.03 -21.92 -8.89
CA ASN A 193 -14.31 -21.95 -10.17
C ASN A 193 -12.94 -22.63 -10.04
N LYS A 194 -12.23 -22.38 -8.94
CA LYS A 194 -10.96 -23.06 -8.64
C LYS A 194 -11.14 -24.57 -8.50
N ARG A 195 -12.18 -25.03 -7.79
CA ARG A 195 -12.50 -26.46 -7.66
C ARG A 195 -12.83 -27.08 -9.01
N GLU A 196 -13.63 -26.40 -9.83
CA GLU A 196 -13.93 -26.86 -11.19
C GLU A 196 -12.68 -26.97 -12.06
N MET A 197 -11.78 -25.99 -12.02
CA MET A 197 -10.51 -26.03 -12.75
C MET A 197 -9.65 -27.21 -12.31
N VAL A 198 -9.57 -27.50 -11.01
CA VAL A 198 -8.84 -28.67 -10.49
C VAL A 198 -9.46 -29.98 -11.00
N LEU A 199 -10.79 -30.07 -11.06
CA LEU A 199 -11.47 -31.25 -11.60
C LEU A 199 -11.18 -31.43 -13.09
N ARG A 200 -11.26 -30.35 -13.88
CA ARG A 200 -10.93 -30.38 -15.32
C ARG A 200 -9.46 -30.72 -15.56
N ALA A 201 -8.54 -30.20 -14.75
CA ALA A 201 -7.12 -30.55 -14.83
C ALA A 201 -6.89 -32.05 -14.60
N LYS A 202 -7.53 -32.64 -13.57
CA LYS A 202 -7.48 -34.10 -13.33
C LYS A 202 -8.06 -34.91 -14.49
N GLN A 203 -9.13 -34.43 -15.12
CA GLN A 203 -9.71 -35.09 -16.30
C GLN A 203 -8.74 -35.05 -17.49
N LEU A 204 -8.12 -33.88 -17.75
CA LEU A 204 -7.13 -33.73 -18.82
C LEU A 204 -5.89 -34.60 -18.58
N GLU A 205 -5.43 -34.72 -17.34
CA GLU A 205 -4.32 -35.61 -16.99
C GLU A 205 -4.64 -37.08 -17.30
N LYS A 206 -5.83 -37.55 -16.92
CA LYS A 206 -6.30 -38.90 -17.26
C LYS A 206 -6.33 -39.13 -18.78
N LEU A 207 -6.95 -38.21 -19.52
CA LEU A 207 -7.01 -38.30 -20.97
C LEU A 207 -5.62 -38.22 -21.62
N SER A 208 -4.68 -37.47 -21.05
CA SER A 208 -3.31 -37.41 -21.52
C SER A 208 -2.58 -38.74 -21.33
N VAL A 209 -2.80 -39.41 -20.19
CA VAL A 209 -2.24 -40.75 -19.94
C VAL A 209 -2.84 -41.77 -20.89
N GLU A 210 -4.16 -41.76 -21.09
CA GLU A 210 -4.84 -42.62 -22.06
C GLU A 210 -4.32 -42.41 -23.48
N ASN A 211 -4.23 -41.15 -23.93
CA ASN A 211 -3.67 -40.81 -25.24
C ASN A 211 -2.19 -41.24 -25.39
N ALA A 212 -1.39 -41.15 -24.33
CA ALA A 212 0.00 -41.61 -24.34
C ALA A 212 0.08 -43.13 -24.48
N ASN A 213 -0.78 -43.86 -23.77
CA ASN A 213 -0.88 -45.32 -23.88
C ASN A 213 -1.34 -45.74 -25.28
N ASP A 214 -2.35 -45.07 -25.84
CA ASP A 214 -2.85 -45.34 -27.20
C ASP A 214 -1.77 -45.07 -28.26
N ARG A 215 -1.00 -43.99 -28.11
CA ARG A 215 0.18 -43.72 -28.97
C ARG A 215 1.23 -44.81 -28.87
N LYS A 216 1.52 -45.28 -27.66
CA LYS A 216 2.48 -46.37 -27.45
C LYS A 216 2.00 -47.66 -28.13
N LYS A 217 0.72 -48.00 -27.95
CA LYS A 217 0.11 -49.17 -28.59
C LYS A 217 0.13 -49.08 -30.11
N LEU A 218 -0.13 -47.89 -30.68
CA LEU A 218 -0.02 -47.66 -32.11
C LEU A 218 1.42 -47.82 -32.63
N ALA A 219 2.42 -47.37 -31.87
CA ALA A 219 3.83 -47.57 -32.20
C ALA A 219 4.20 -49.06 -32.17
N GLU A 220 3.82 -49.79 -31.12
CA GLU A 220 4.03 -51.23 -31.00
C GLU A 220 3.40 -52.01 -32.16
N LEU A 221 2.15 -51.69 -32.54
CA LEU A 221 1.48 -52.28 -33.70
C LEU A 221 2.17 -51.93 -35.03
N SER A 222 2.72 -50.73 -35.16
CA SER A 222 3.47 -50.32 -36.35
C SER A 222 4.79 -51.09 -36.48
N ASP A 223 5.51 -51.25 -35.37
CA ASP A 223 6.76 -52.01 -35.32
C ASP A 223 6.51 -53.50 -35.61
N GLU A 224 5.46 -54.09 -35.04
CA GLU A 224 5.07 -55.48 -35.30
C GLU A 224 4.68 -55.68 -36.78
N LYS A 225 3.95 -54.73 -37.37
CA LYS A 225 3.61 -54.75 -38.80
C LYS A 225 4.86 -54.63 -39.68
N GLN A 226 5.82 -53.79 -39.29
CA GLN A 226 7.08 -53.64 -40.03
C GLN A 226 7.90 -54.93 -39.94
N LYS A 227 8.04 -55.51 -38.74
CA LYS A 227 8.70 -56.80 -38.54
C LYS A 227 8.05 -57.92 -39.37
N ALA A 228 6.72 -58.04 -39.35
CA ALA A 228 6.01 -59.03 -40.15
C ALA A 228 6.24 -58.84 -41.66
N LYS A 229 6.41 -57.60 -42.12
CA LYS A 229 6.76 -57.29 -43.51
C LYS A 229 8.21 -57.71 -43.84
N ASP A 230 9.13 -57.46 -42.91
CA ASP A 230 10.54 -57.84 -43.06
C ASP A 230 10.70 -59.37 -43.03
N ASP A 231 10.06 -60.06 -42.07
CA ASP A 231 9.99 -61.52 -41.99
C ASP A 231 9.39 -62.12 -43.28
N LYS A 232 8.34 -61.49 -43.84
CA LYS A 232 7.76 -61.91 -45.13
C LYS A 232 8.75 -61.74 -46.28
N SER A 233 9.49 -60.63 -46.32
CA SER A 233 10.52 -60.39 -47.33
C SER A 233 11.66 -61.41 -47.21
N GLU A 234 12.07 -61.75 -46.00
CA GLU A 234 13.09 -62.77 -45.74
C GLU A 234 12.60 -64.15 -46.19
N LEU A 235 11.35 -64.49 -45.91
CA LEU A 235 10.75 -65.75 -46.35
C LEU A 235 10.64 -65.84 -47.89
N GLU A 236 10.33 -64.73 -48.57
CA GLU A 236 10.35 -64.66 -50.03
C GLU A 236 11.78 -64.86 -50.57
N LEU A 237 12.80 -64.25 -49.97
CA LEU A 237 14.20 -64.45 -50.34
C LEU A 237 14.63 -65.92 -50.15
N ALA A 238 14.31 -66.52 -49.00
CA ALA A 238 14.60 -67.93 -48.72
C ALA A 238 13.90 -68.86 -49.72
N SER A 239 12.65 -68.56 -50.11
CA SER A 239 11.92 -69.31 -51.13
C SER A 239 12.57 -69.21 -52.51
N ILE A 240 13.06 -68.02 -52.90
CA ILE A 240 13.80 -67.82 -54.16
C ILE A 240 15.13 -68.59 -54.14
N GLU A 241 15.85 -68.56 -53.01
CA GLU A 241 17.13 -69.27 -52.87
C GLU A 241 16.93 -70.79 -52.90
N GLN A 242 15.88 -71.29 -52.25
CA GLN A 242 15.48 -72.69 -52.36
C GLN A 242 15.18 -73.08 -53.82
N GLN A 243 14.41 -72.26 -54.56
CA GLN A 243 14.14 -72.52 -55.98
C GLN A 243 15.41 -72.56 -56.83
N ARG A 244 16.39 -71.68 -56.54
CA ARG A 244 17.70 -71.70 -57.21
C ARG A 244 18.47 -72.99 -56.90
N ASN A 245 18.51 -73.39 -55.63
CA ASN A 245 19.16 -74.64 -55.21
C ASN A 245 18.50 -75.86 -55.85
N ASP A 246 17.16 -75.93 -55.86
CA ASP A 246 16.41 -76.99 -56.52
C ASP A 246 16.72 -77.05 -58.03
N GLN A 247 16.85 -75.89 -58.68
CA GLN A 247 17.24 -75.80 -60.09
C GLN A 247 18.67 -76.31 -60.32
N ASP A 248 19.61 -76.00 -59.43
CA ASP A 248 20.98 -76.49 -59.54
C ASP A 248 21.10 -77.98 -59.23
N ILE A 249 20.31 -78.52 -58.29
CA ILE A 249 20.18 -79.97 -58.07
C ILE A 249 19.63 -80.65 -59.33
N LEU A 250 18.62 -80.06 -60.00
CA LEU A 250 18.09 -80.59 -61.25
C LEU A 250 19.16 -80.65 -62.34
N LYS A 251 19.98 -79.61 -62.50
CA LYS A 251 21.12 -79.64 -63.45
C LYS A 251 22.13 -80.72 -63.09
N LEU A 252 22.50 -80.86 -61.81
CA LEU A 252 23.41 -81.92 -61.36
C LEU A 252 22.85 -83.33 -61.64
N VAL A 253 21.53 -83.52 -61.47
CA VAL A 253 20.86 -84.79 -61.81
C VAL A 253 20.89 -85.05 -63.31
N GLU A 254 20.69 -84.02 -64.15
CA GLU A 254 20.82 -84.13 -65.61
C GLU A 254 22.27 -84.44 -66.02
N ASP A 255 23.27 -83.80 -65.41
CA ASP A 255 24.69 -84.07 -65.67
C ASP A 255 25.06 -85.50 -65.24
N GLN A 256 24.64 -85.96 -64.06
CA GLN A 256 24.81 -87.35 -63.64
C GLN A 256 24.14 -88.34 -64.60
N LYS A 257 23.00 -87.98 -65.17
CA LYS A 257 22.32 -88.81 -66.18
C LYS A 257 23.15 -88.89 -67.46
N ARG A 258 23.70 -87.76 -67.95
CA ARG A 258 24.61 -87.74 -69.10
C ARG A 258 25.88 -88.55 -68.84
N GLU A 259 26.51 -88.38 -67.69
CA GLU A 259 27.69 -89.15 -67.30
C GLU A 259 27.40 -90.66 -67.24
N LYS A 260 26.23 -91.07 -66.73
CA LYS A 260 25.78 -92.47 -66.78
C LYS A 260 25.58 -92.96 -68.20
N GLU A 261 24.96 -92.17 -69.07
CA GLU A 261 24.79 -92.50 -70.49
C GLU A 261 26.14 -92.66 -71.20
N ASP A 262 27.10 -91.76 -70.96
CA ASP A 262 28.47 -91.84 -71.48
C ASP A 262 29.25 -93.04 -70.92
N ALA A 263 29.06 -93.36 -69.64
CA ALA A 263 29.65 -94.55 -69.03
C ALA A 263 29.07 -95.84 -69.64
N LEU A 264 27.75 -95.89 -69.89
CA LEU A 264 27.10 -97.00 -70.58
C LEU A 264 27.60 -97.12 -72.03
N ALA A 265 27.78 -96.01 -72.75
CA ALA A 265 28.33 -96.00 -74.10
C ALA A 265 29.77 -96.54 -74.12
N ARG A 266 30.62 -96.08 -73.19
CA ARG A 266 32.00 -96.60 -73.02
C ARG A 266 32.03 -98.08 -72.65
N MET A 267 31.11 -98.55 -71.83
CA MET A 267 30.99 -99.97 -71.49
C MET A 267 30.63 -100.80 -72.72
N LEU A 268 29.75 -100.29 -73.59
CA LEU A 268 29.37 -100.95 -74.85
C LEU A 268 30.54 -101.00 -75.84
N GLU A 269 31.34 -99.93 -75.92
CA GLU A 269 32.59 -99.90 -76.70
C GLU A 269 33.61 -100.92 -76.16
N LEU A 270 33.81 -100.94 -74.84
CA LEU A 270 34.70 -101.90 -74.17
C LEU A 270 34.22 -103.35 -74.32
N GLU A 271 32.90 -103.61 -74.31
CA GLU A 271 32.36 -104.95 -74.61
C GLU A 271 32.72 -105.38 -76.04
N LYS A 272 32.68 -104.44 -76.99
CA LYS A 272 33.04 -104.66 -78.39
C LYS A 272 34.54 -104.92 -78.56
N GLU A 273 35.39 -104.09 -77.93
CA GLU A 273 36.83 -104.30 -77.87
C GLU A 273 37.20 -105.60 -77.16
N LEU A 274 36.44 -106.02 -76.13
CA LEU A 274 36.66 -107.28 -75.44
C LEU A 274 36.27 -108.48 -76.32
N HIS A 275 35.22 -108.36 -77.13
CA HIS A 275 34.90 -109.34 -78.17
C HIS A 275 36.02 -109.43 -79.22
N GLU A 276 36.52 -108.30 -79.72
CA GLU A 276 37.67 -108.27 -80.64
C GLU A 276 38.94 -108.82 -79.99
N LYS A 277 39.19 -108.51 -78.71
CA LYS A 277 40.31 -109.05 -77.94
C LYS A 277 40.18 -110.56 -77.75
N ARG A 278 38.99 -111.11 -77.52
CA ARG A 278 38.78 -112.57 -77.44
C ARG A 278 39.03 -113.24 -78.78
N GLU A 279 38.65 -112.62 -79.89
CA GLU A 279 39.02 -113.10 -81.23
C GLU A 279 40.54 -113.04 -81.45
N LEU A 280 41.18 -111.94 -81.04
CA LEU A 280 42.63 -111.80 -81.08
C LEU A 280 43.35 -112.75 -80.11
N GLU A 281 42.77 -113.12 -78.97
CA GLU A 281 43.34 -114.10 -78.02
C GLU A 281 43.26 -115.53 -78.58
N LEU A 282 42.21 -115.87 -79.35
CA LEU A 282 42.15 -117.11 -80.13
C LEU A 282 43.23 -117.12 -81.24
N GLU A 283 43.54 -115.95 -81.81
CA GLU A 283 44.61 -115.78 -82.79
C GLU A 283 46.02 -115.81 -82.13
N VAL A 284 46.15 -115.25 -80.92
CA VAL A 284 47.37 -115.28 -80.10
C VAL A 284 47.62 -116.69 -79.58
N THR A 285 46.63 -117.49 -79.20
CA THR A 285 46.87 -118.90 -78.83
C THR A 285 47.32 -119.74 -80.03
N ARG A 286 46.86 -119.42 -81.24
CA ARG A 286 47.33 -120.00 -82.51
C ARG A 286 48.78 -119.60 -82.83
N LEU A 287 49.13 -118.32 -82.63
CA LEU A 287 50.47 -117.77 -82.89
C LEU A 287 51.48 -118.06 -81.77
N ASN A 288 51.07 -118.18 -80.50
CA ASN A 288 51.91 -118.49 -79.34
C ASN A 288 52.38 -119.96 -79.35
N GLY A 289 51.60 -120.88 -79.95
CA GLY A 289 52.09 -122.23 -80.29
C GLY A 289 53.20 -122.24 -81.37
N THR A 290 53.32 -121.15 -82.14
CA THR A 290 54.33 -120.98 -83.20
C THR A 290 55.52 -120.12 -82.73
N LEU A 291 55.32 -119.21 -81.77
CA LEU A 291 56.34 -118.28 -81.26
C LEU A 291 57.09 -118.78 -80.01
N GLN A 292 56.62 -119.83 -79.34
CA GLN A 292 57.40 -120.54 -78.30
C GLN A 292 58.64 -121.26 -78.88
N VAL A 293 58.76 -121.32 -80.21
CA VAL A 293 59.94 -121.80 -80.95
C VAL A 293 60.98 -120.69 -81.20
N MET A 294 60.67 -119.41 -80.98
CA MET A 294 61.59 -118.31 -81.27
C MET A 294 61.77 -117.35 -80.10
N LYS A 295 62.77 -117.70 -79.28
CA LYS A 295 63.78 -116.80 -78.69
C LYS A 295 63.27 -115.68 -77.78
N HIS A 296 63.54 -115.73 -76.48
CA HIS A 296 64.82 -115.26 -75.92
C HIS A 296 65.16 -113.79 -76.27
N LEU A 297 65.09 -112.93 -75.24
CA LEU A 297 65.82 -111.67 -74.94
C LEU A 297 65.23 -110.31 -75.45
N GLU A 298 65.27 -109.12 -74.80
CA GLU A 298 65.34 -108.54 -73.41
C GLU A 298 65.46 -106.97 -73.49
N GLY A 299 64.73 -106.16 -72.65
CA GLY A 299 65.00 -104.80 -71.99
C GLY A 299 65.51 -103.51 -72.72
N ASP A 300 65.55 -102.24 -72.21
CA ASP A 300 64.97 -101.36 -71.12
C ASP A 300 65.51 -99.85 -71.17
N ASP A 301 64.94 -98.86 -70.39
CA ASP A 301 65.49 -97.61 -69.68
C ASP A 301 65.49 -96.08 -70.18
N ASP A 302 65.70 -95.10 -69.23
CA ASP A 302 65.02 -93.78 -68.89
C ASP A 302 65.90 -92.47 -68.62
N GLY A 303 65.32 -91.25 -68.40
CA GLY A 303 65.98 -90.03 -67.81
C GLY A 303 65.36 -88.59 -67.95
N ASP A 304 64.70 -87.99 -66.92
CA ASP A 304 64.20 -86.56 -66.92
C ASP A 304 63.92 -85.92 -65.52
N ILE A 305 64.94 -85.74 -64.65
CA ILE A 305 64.76 -85.20 -63.28
C ILE A 305 65.40 -83.81 -63.06
N HIS A 306 66.28 -83.36 -63.94
CA HIS A 306 67.09 -82.17 -63.68
C HIS A 306 66.33 -80.82 -63.87
N ASP A 307 65.26 -80.77 -64.66
CA ASP A 307 64.57 -79.52 -65.02
C ASP A 307 63.66 -78.93 -63.91
N LYS A 308 63.29 -79.73 -62.89
CA LYS A 308 62.35 -79.31 -61.84
C LYS A 308 63.00 -78.45 -60.75
N MET A 309 64.31 -78.50 -60.59
CA MET A 309 65.00 -77.89 -59.44
C MET A 309 65.22 -76.37 -59.62
N GLU A 310 65.34 -75.90 -60.86
CA GLU A 310 65.65 -74.49 -61.17
C GLU A 310 64.44 -73.55 -60.99
N LYS A 311 63.24 -74.01 -61.37
CA LYS A 311 61.96 -73.25 -61.30
C LYS A 311 61.50 -72.89 -59.88
N LEU A 312 62.04 -73.54 -58.84
CA LEU A 312 61.64 -73.28 -57.45
C LEU A 312 62.39 -72.11 -56.80
N SER A 313 63.61 -71.80 -57.24
CA SER A 313 64.38 -70.69 -56.64
C SER A 313 63.84 -69.31 -57.01
N GLU A 314 63.42 -69.11 -58.26
CA GLU A 314 62.95 -67.80 -58.74
C GLU A 314 61.66 -67.33 -58.06
N LYS A 315 60.75 -68.26 -57.72
CA LYS A 315 59.49 -67.94 -57.04
C LYS A 315 59.71 -67.41 -55.62
N LEU A 316 60.77 -67.82 -54.95
CA LEU A 316 61.03 -67.47 -53.56
C LEU A 316 61.47 -66.00 -53.41
N GLU A 317 62.30 -65.49 -54.31
CA GLU A 317 62.75 -64.09 -54.26
C GLU A 317 61.62 -63.10 -54.56
N HIS A 318 60.70 -63.43 -55.47
CA HIS A 318 59.60 -62.56 -55.85
C HIS A 318 58.63 -62.29 -54.68
N GLU A 319 58.29 -63.31 -53.90
CA GLU A 319 57.42 -63.17 -52.72
C GLU A 319 58.08 -62.34 -51.61
N ARG A 320 59.41 -62.39 -51.47
CA ARG A 320 60.12 -61.62 -50.43
C ARG A 320 60.00 -60.12 -50.65
N LYS A 321 60.17 -59.64 -51.90
CA LYS A 321 60.04 -58.21 -52.24
C LYS A 321 58.62 -57.69 -52.03
N ARG A 322 57.62 -58.48 -52.41
CA ARG A 322 56.20 -58.12 -52.24
C ARG A 322 55.82 -57.91 -50.78
N LEU A 323 56.45 -58.65 -49.86
CA LEU A 323 56.20 -58.56 -48.42
C LEU A 323 56.84 -57.31 -47.78
N GLU A 324 58.02 -56.89 -48.26
CA GLU A 324 58.67 -55.64 -47.83
C GLU A 324 57.88 -54.39 -48.24
N GLU A 325 57.38 -54.35 -49.48
CA GLU A 325 56.57 -53.22 -49.98
C GLU A 325 55.27 -53.04 -49.17
N LEU A 326 54.58 -54.16 -48.87
CA LEU A 326 53.34 -54.14 -48.10
C LEU A 326 53.57 -53.67 -46.65
N SER A 327 54.70 -54.05 -46.04
CA SER A 327 55.07 -53.61 -44.70
C SER A 327 55.35 -52.10 -44.64
N GLY A 328 56.05 -51.55 -45.64
CA GLY A 328 56.32 -50.11 -45.73
C GLY A 328 55.05 -49.28 -45.90
N GLU A 329 54.09 -49.76 -46.70
CA GLU A 329 52.81 -49.10 -46.91
C GLU A 329 51.92 -49.08 -45.65
N LEU A 330 51.94 -50.17 -44.86
CA LEU A 330 51.15 -50.27 -43.63
C LEU A 330 51.63 -49.26 -42.56
N VAL A 331 52.95 -49.10 -42.42
CA VAL A 331 53.55 -48.12 -41.48
C VAL A 331 53.19 -46.69 -41.88
N ARG A 332 53.14 -46.39 -43.18
CA ARG A 332 52.74 -45.07 -43.66
C ARG A 332 51.27 -44.77 -43.34
N LYS A 333 50.36 -45.71 -43.60
CA LYS A 333 48.92 -45.55 -43.26
C LYS A 333 48.67 -45.45 -41.76
N GLU A 334 49.44 -46.17 -40.94
CA GLU A 334 49.33 -46.09 -39.48
C GLU A 334 49.70 -44.69 -38.97
N ARG A 335 50.76 -44.08 -39.50
CA ARG A 335 51.15 -42.71 -39.17
C ARG A 335 50.10 -41.68 -39.60
N GLU A 336 49.62 -41.77 -40.84
CA GLU A 336 48.57 -40.88 -41.38
C GLU A 336 47.28 -40.94 -40.52
N SER A 337 46.81 -42.14 -40.18
CA SER A 337 45.63 -42.34 -39.32
C SER A 337 45.82 -41.82 -37.89
N ASN A 338 47.02 -41.99 -37.32
CA ASN A 338 47.31 -41.47 -35.99
C ASN A 338 47.37 -39.93 -35.97
N ASP A 339 47.93 -39.31 -37.00
CA ASP A 339 47.96 -37.84 -37.12
C ASP A 339 46.54 -37.25 -37.22
N GLU A 340 45.67 -37.86 -38.03
CA GLU A 340 44.25 -37.49 -38.11
C GLU A 340 43.52 -37.64 -36.76
N LEU A 341 43.79 -38.72 -36.03
CA LEU A 341 43.22 -38.96 -34.70
C LEU A 341 43.68 -37.88 -33.69
N GLN A 342 44.95 -37.47 -33.75
CA GLN A 342 45.48 -36.42 -32.87
C GLN A 342 44.84 -35.05 -33.19
N GLU A 343 44.66 -34.70 -34.46
CA GLU A 343 44.00 -33.44 -34.85
C GLU A 343 42.52 -33.43 -34.45
N ALA A 344 41.78 -34.52 -34.69
CA ALA A 344 40.39 -34.64 -34.25
C ALA A 344 40.25 -34.49 -32.73
N ARG A 345 41.21 -35.03 -31.97
CA ARG A 345 41.25 -34.89 -30.51
C ARG A 345 41.52 -33.44 -30.08
N LYS A 346 42.40 -32.71 -30.76
CA LYS A 346 42.69 -31.29 -30.47
C LYS A 346 41.46 -30.41 -30.74
N GLU A 347 40.82 -30.58 -31.89
CA GLU A 347 39.56 -29.89 -32.27
C GLU A 347 38.46 -30.10 -31.22
N LEU A 348 38.25 -31.35 -30.79
CA LEU A 348 37.24 -31.68 -29.77
C LEU A 348 37.51 -30.98 -28.43
N ILE A 349 38.78 -30.94 -27.99
CA ILE A 349 39.17 -30.28 -26.75
C ILE A 349 38.91 -28.77 -26.85
N MET A 350 39.31 -28.12 -27.95
CA MET A 350 39.07 -26.69 -28.16
C MET A 350 37.57 -26.34 -28.19
N GLY A 351 36.75 -27.14 -28.89
CA GLY A 351 35.30 -26.92 -28.94
C GLY A 351 34.61 -27.08 -27.58
N LEU A 352 35.06 -28.06 -26.77
CA LEU A 352 34.54 -28.23 -25.42
C LEU A 352 34.98 -27.11 -24.46
N GLU A 353 36.20 -26.60 -24.61
CA GLU A 353 36.70 -25.46 -23.82
C GLU A 353 35.86 -24.20 -24.05
N ASP A 354 35.49 -23.90 -25.29
CA ASP A 354 34.67 -22.74 -25.65
C ASP A 354 33.25 -22.85 -25.05
N ILE A 355 32.62 -24.02 -25.15
CA ILE A 355 31.28 -24.30 -24.62
C ILE A 355 31.24 -24.25 -23.08
N LEU A 356 32.29 -24.73 -22.42
CA LEU A 356 32.33 -24.90 -20.96
C LEU A 356 32.93 -23.69 -20.21
N SER A 357 33.23 -22.58 -20.91
CA SER A 357 33.82 -21.34 -20.37
C SER A 357 32.92 -20.54 -19.41
N GLY A 358 31.67 -20.98 -19.16
CA GLY A 358 30.70 -20.36 -18.23
C GLY A 358 30.58 -21.02 -16.84
N ARG A 359 29.63 -20.56 -16.01
CA ARG A 359 29.28 -21.21 -14.72
C ARG A 359 28.47 -22.49 -14.95
N THR A 360 29.15 -23.55 -15.36
CA THR A 360 28.57 -24.87 -15.66
C THR A 360 29.04 -25.91 -14.65
N ALA A 361 28.20 -26.90 -14.32
CA ALA A 361 28.51 -27.95 -13.34
C ALA A 361 29.42 -29.08 -13.89
N ILE A 362 29.85 -28.96 -15.14
CA ILE A 362 30.66 -29.94 -15.89
C ILE A 362 31.93 -29.20 -16.33
N GLY A 363 33.10 -29.85 -16.18
CA GLY A 363 34.39 -29.28 -16.52
C GLY A 363 35.31 -30.30 -17.21
N ILE A 364 36.36 -29.79 -17.86
CA ILE A 364 37.36 -30.60 -18.57
C ILE A 364 38.43 -31.04 -17.57
N LYS A 365 38.70 -32.36 -17.52
CA LYS A 365 39.76 -32.93 -16.68
C LYS A 365 40.95 -33.32 -17.56
N ARG A 366 42.08 -32.63 -17.42
CA ARG A 366 43.33 -33.00 -18.11
C ARG A 366 44.13 -33.99 -17.26
N MET A 367 44.63 -35.05 -17.89
CA MET A 367 45.50 -36.02 -17.22
C MET A 367 46.82 -35.35 -16.85
N GLY A 368 47.18 -35.39 -15.55
CA GLY A 368 48.40 -34.77 -15.02
C GLY A 368 48.25 -33.31 -14.57
N GLU A 369 47.06 -32.72 -14.68
CA GLU A 369 46.77 -31.39 -14.13
C GLU A 369 46.40 -31.48 -12.65
N LEU A 370 47.03 -30.65 -11.82
CA LEU A 370 46.78 -30.63 -10.37
C LEU A 370 45.68 -29.62 -10.04
N ASP A 371 44.78 -29.98 -9.12
CA ASP A 371 43.82 -29.03 -8.55
C ASP A 371 44.56 -28.05 -7.64
N GLU A 372 44.39 -26.76 -7.89
CA GLU A 372 45.07 -25.68 -7.16
C GLU A 372 44.47 -25.44 -5.77
N ARG A 373 43.19 -25.79 -5.55
CA ARG A 373 42.45 -25.48 -4.31
C ARG A 373 43.07 -26.09 -3.04
N PRO A 374 43.54 -27.35 -3.02
CA PRO A 374 44.21 -27.91 -1.86
C PRO A 374 45.51 -27.17 -1.51
N PHE A 375 46.27 -26.72 -2.51
CA PHE A 375 47.52 -25.98 -2.32
C PHE A 375 47.25 -24.57 -1.81
N GLN A 376 46.23 -23.89 -2.35
CA GLN A 376 45.76 -22.60 -1.83
C GLN A 376 45.30 -22.72 -0.37
N ASN A 377 44.51 -23.74 -0.04
CA ASN A 377 44.05 -23.98 1.33
C ASN A 377 45.18 -24.32 2.31
N ALA A 378 46.21 -25.04 1.85
CA ALA A 378 47.39 -25.35 2.66
C ALA A 378 48.29 -24.11 2.84
N CYS A 379 48.52 -23.34 1.78
CA CYS A 379 49.32 -22.11 1.82
C CYS A 379 48.64 -21.04 2.66
N LYS A 380 47.31 -20.90 2.57
CA LYS A 380 46.53 -19.96 3.41
C LYS A 380 46.65 -20.27 4.89
N ARG A 381 46.65 -21.56 5.26
CA ARG A 381 46.87 -21.99 6.65
C ARG A 381 48.29 -21.73 7.15
N LYS A 382 49.29 -21.78 6.27
CA LYS A 382 50.70 -21.70 6.64
C LYS A 382 51.27 -20.27 6.58
N TYR A 383 50.85 -19.48 5.60
CA TYR A 383 51.39 -18.15 5.31
C TYR A 383 50.38 -17.01 5.55
N GLY A 384 49.14 -17.31 5.93
CA GLY A 384 48.11 -16.31 6.19
C GLY A 384 47.48 -15.78 4.90
N ASN A 385 46.92 -14.56 4.95
CA ASN A 385 46.26 -13.95 3.78
C ASN A 385 47.23 -13.27 2.80
N ASP A 386 48.47 -12.99 3.20
CA ASP A 386 49.46 -12.37 2.32
C ASP A 386 50.15 -13.41 1.44
N ASP A 387 50.10 -13.20 0.13
CA ASP A 387 50.85 -13.92 -0.91
C ASP A 387 50.61 -15.44 -1.00
N HIS A 388 49.59 -15.95 -0.33
CA HIS A 388 49.25 -17.38 -0.29
C HIS A 388 48.82 -17.93 -1.65
N GLU A 389 48.22 -17.11 -2.50
CA GLU A 389 47.84 -17.47 -3.89
C GLU A 389 49.09 -17.65 -4.75
N THR A 390 50.01 -16.68 -4.73
CA THR A 390 51.29 -16.75 -5.47
C THR A 390 52.11 -17.97 -5.06
N ARG A 391 52.23 -18.22 -3.74
CA ARG A 391 52.96 -19.38 -3.21
C ARG A 391 52.29 -20.71 -3.55
N ALA A 392 50.96 -20.75 -3.59
CA ALA A 392 50.23 -21.94 -4.02
C ALA A 392 50.45 -22.23 -5.50
N ALA A 393 50.42 -21.20 -6.35
CA ALA A 393 50.69 -21.34 -7.78
C ALA A 393 52.13 -21.80 -8.06
N GLU A 394 53.13 -21.26 -7.35
CA GLU A 394 54.52 -21.73 -7.43
C GLU A 394 54.66 -23.22 -7.06
N LEU A 395 54.01 -23.64 -5.98
CA LEU A 395 54.01 -25.03 -5.51
C LEU A 395 53.33 -25.98 -6.51
N VAL A 396 52.17 -25.58 -7.04
CA VAL A 396 51.43 -26.36 -8.04
C VAL A 396 52.26 -26.52 -9.31
N SER A 397 52.85 -25.43 -9.82
CA SER A 397 53.69 -25.49 -11.01
C SER A 397 54.91 -26.38 -10.81
N SER A 398 55.56 -26.32 -9.64
CA SER A 398 56.70 -27.19 -9.32
C SER A 398 56.29 -28.66 -9.27
N TRP A 399 55.16 -29.00 -8.65
CA TRP A 399 54.67 -30.37 -8.59
C TRP A 399 54.20 -30.89 -9.95
N GLN A 400 53.61 -30.04 -10.80
CA GLN A 400 53.25 -30.43 -12.16
C GLN A 400 54.48 -30.76 -13.01
N GLU A 401 55.57 -30.01 -12.87
CA GLU A 401 56.83 -30.32 -13.56
C GLU A 401 57.47 -31.63 -13.07
N GLU A 402 57.36 -31.95 -11.79
CA GLU A 402 57.82 -33.24 -11.29
C GLU A 402 56.94 -34.41 -11.77
N ILE A 403 55.62 -34.25 -11.86
CA ILE A 403 54.70 -35.28 -12.37
C ILE A 403 54.96 -35.63 -13.85
N LYS A 404 55.43 -34.66 -14.65
CA LYS A 404 55.78 -34.90 -16.06
C LYS A 404 56.99 -35.82 -16.23
N LYS A 405 57.82 -36.00 -15.21
CA LYS A 405 59.01 -36.86 -15.27
C LYS A 405 58.61 -38.31 -15.01
N PRO A 406 58.78 -39.25 -15.97
CA PRO A 406 58.41 -40.66 -15.78
C PRO A 406 59.17 -41.34 -14.63
N ALA A 407 60.33 -40.80 -14.25
CA ALA A 407 61.17 -41.31 -13.18
C ALA A 407 60.82 -40.74 -11.79
N TRP A 408 59.85 -39.82 -11.68
CA TRP A 408 59.47 -39.23 -10.40
C TRP A 408 58.52 -40.16 -9.63
N HIS A 409 58.93 -40.57 -8.43
CA HIS A 409 58.20 -41.49 -7.57
C HIS A 409 57.92 -40.82 -6.22
N PRO A 410 56.73 -40.23 -6.01
CA PRO A 410 56.42 -39.43 -4.82
C PRO A 410 56.21 -40.25 -3.54
N TYR A 411 56.27 -41.58 -3.62
CA TYR A 411 56.12 -42.49 -2.49
C TYR A 411 57.46 -43.06 -2.07
N LYS A 412 57.70 -43.14 -0.75
CA LYS A 412 58.86 -43.85 -0.19
C LYS A 412 58.41 -45.23 0.28
N PHE A 413 59.11 -46.26 -0.14
CA PHE A 413 58.91 -47.62 0.34
C PHE A 413 59.61 -47.78 1.69
N VAL A 414 58.85 -48.11 2.73
CA VAL A 414 59.41 -48.43 4.05
C VAL A 414 59.15 -49.92 4.31
N LYS A 415 60.21 -50.65 4.68
CA LYS A 415 60.10 -52.05 5.10
C LYS A 415 59.37 -52.12 6.43
N ALA A 416 58.22 -52.79 6.46
CA ALA A 416 57.54 -53.14 7.71
C ALA A 416 58.33 -54.24 8.45
N GLU A 417 58.12 -54.37 9.77
CA GLU A 417 58.77 -55.38 10.62
C GLU A 417 58.49 -56.84 10.19
N ASP A 418 57.49 -57.05 9.32
CA ASP A 418 57.16 -58.34 8.70
C ASP A 418 57.91 -58.62 7.37
N GLY A 419 58.81 -57.71 6.95
CA GLY A 419 59.60 -57.84 5.72
C GLY A 419 58.88 -57.46 4.43
N SER A 420 57.64 -56.96 4.49
CA SER A 420 56.90 -56.47 3.32
C SER A 420 57.11 -54.97 3.09
N ASP A 421 57.33 -54.58 1.83
CA ASP A 421 57.46 -53.17 1.44
C ASP A 421 56.07 -52.53 1.39
N LYS A 422 55.79 -51.59 2.31
CA LYS A 422 54.55 -50.81 2.29
C LYS A 422 54.81 -49.44 1.66
N LYS A 423 53.95 -49.08 0.68
CA LYS A 423 53.92 -47.75 0.06
C LYS A 423 53.28 -46.78 1.06
N LEU A 424 54.03 -45.73 1.45
CA LEU A 424 53.52 -44.58 2.21
C LEU A 424 53.37 -43.37 1.28
#